data_AF-A0A5C7B5B8-F1
#
_entry.id   AF-A0A5C7B5B8-F1
#
_cell.length_a   1.000
_cell.length_b   1.000
_cell.length_c   1.000
_cell.angle_alpha   90.00
_cell.angle_beta   90.00
_cell.angle_gamma   90.00
#
_symmetry.space_group_name_H-M   'P 1'
#
loop_
_entity.id
_entity.type
_entity.pdbx_description
1 polymer ?
#
loop_
_entity_poly.entity_id
_entity_poly.type
_entity_poly.pdbx_seq_one_letter_code
_entity_poly.pdbx_strand_id
1 'polypeptide(L)'
;MVFQLLLSTFMLAKLVPNVYRAFTYSYDWQIQKDDILNAKFVKKPNIYYLQPDGYVDFDYIKKGYYKYNNDNFKSFLDYNKFVTYSNFRSTLSSNTSLFSMAHHYYNHKNSFQEFTGAREIIIDKNPVLDIFNSNGYNTNLILDNAYLVVNRPRLGYDYCNIDYGEVPFLSRGNSFKTDNKSDLLNSIDINKSFNNFYFVRYPIPGHIHSNKSSSNGEIKERAQYLKD
;
A
#
# COMPACT_ATOMS: atom_id res chain seq x y z
N MET A 1 30.10 -31.39 -6.70
CA MET A 1 28.85 -32.09 -7.08
C MET A 1 28.08 -32.64 -5.87
N VAL A 2 28.64 -33.57 -5.07
CA VAL A 2 27.94 -34.17 -3.89
C VAL A 2 27.50 -33.12 -2.86
N PHE A 3 28.35 -32.15 -2.54
CA PHE A 3 28.02 -31.07 -1.60
C PHE A 3 26.93 -30.12 -2.11
N GLN A 4 26.91 -29.84 -3.42
CA GLN A 4 25.87 -29.01 -4.05
C GLN A 4 24.51 -29.73 -4.01
N LEU A 5 24.48 -31.04 -4.24
CA LEU A 5 23.25 -31.83 -4.15
C LEU A 5 22.70 -31.85 -2.72
N LEU A 6 23.56 -32.00 -1.70
CA LEU A 6 23.17 -31.89 -0.29
C LEU A 6 22.56 -30.52 0.03
N LEU A 7 23.21 -29.43 -0.40
CA LEU A 7 22.68 -28.06 -0.24
C LEU A 7 21.35 -27.85 -0.95
N SER A 8 21.20 -28.39 -2.17
CA SER A 8 19.94 -28.36 -2.91
C SER A 8 18.82 -29.10 -2.19
N THR A 9 19.10 -30.25 -1.57
CA THR A 9 18.11 -30.98 -0.76
C THR A 9 17.64 -30.17 0.45
N PHE A 10 18.55 -29.50 1.15
CA PHE A 10 18.18 -28.59 2.26
C PHE A 10 17.30 -27.43 1.79
N MET A 11 17.58 -26.86 0.62
CA MET A 11 16.74 -25.83 0.01
C MET A 11 15.36 -26.38 -0.38
N LEU A 12 15.29 -27.54 -1.03
CA LEU A 12 14.02 -28.17 -1.42
C LEU A 12 13.13 -28.48 -0.21
N ALA A 13 13.73 -28.95 0.89
CA ALA A 13 13.02 -29.19 2.14
C ALA A 13 12.34 -27.93 2.71
N LYS A 14 12.86 -26.72 2.41
CA LYS A 14 12.21 -25.45 2.76
C LYS A 14 11.31 -24.90 1.66
N LEU A 15 11.69 -25.07 0.39
CA LEU A 15 10.98 -24.51 -0.76
C LEU A 15 9.64 -25.21 -0.97
N VAL A 16 9.61 -26.55 -0.95
CA VAL A 16 8.39 -27.33 -1.25
C VAL A 16 7.25 -26.98 -0.28
N PRO A 17 7.44 -26.93 1.05
CA PRO A 17 6.38 -26.49 1.97
C PRO A 17 5.93 -25.04 1.74
N ASN A 18 6.84 -24.13 1.40
CA ASN A 18 6.49 -22.72 1.14
C ASN A 18 5.68 -22.56 -0.14
N VAL A 19 6.07 -23.25 -1.21
CA VAL A 19 5.33 -23.30 -2.48
C VAL A 19 3.96 -23.92 -2.25
N TYR A 20 3.88 -25.05 -1.54
CA TYR A 20 2.60 -25.67 -1.20
C TYR A 20 1.68 -24.70 -0.43
N ARG A 21 2.19 -24.03 0.62
CA ARG A 21 1.42 -23.03 1.37
C ARG A 21 0.93 -21.86 0.51
N ALA A 22 1.74 -21.41 -0.45
CA ALA A 22 1.34 -20.34 -1.36
C ALA A 22 0.21 -20.79 -2.29
N PHE A 23 0.30 -21.99 -2.85
CA PHE A 23 -0.75 -22.54 -3.73
C PHE A 23 -2.04 -22.91 -2.98
N THR A 24 -1.95 -23.34 -1.72
CA THR A 24 -3.11 -23.71 -0.90
C THR A 24 -3.60 -22.57 -0.01
N TYR A 25 -3.13 -21.34 -0.20
CA TYR A 25 -3.57 -20.20 0.59
C TYR A 25 -5.03 -19.88 0.28
N SER A 26 -5.85 -19.75 1.33
CA SER A 26 -7.26 -19.39 1.19
C SER A 26 -7.46 -17.89 1.41
N TYR A 27 -8.25 -17.28 0.52
CA TYR A 27 -8.73 -15.90 0.64
C TYR A 27 -10.12 -15.82 1.29
N ASP A 28 -10.65 -16.90 1.89
CA ASP A 28 -12.01 -16.95 2.45
C ASP A 28 -12.25 -15.91 3.55
N TRP A 29 -11.19 -15.49 4.24
CA TRP A 29 -11.28 -14.45 5.27
C TRP A 29 -11.65 -13.06 4.72
N GLN A 30 -11.56 -12.85 3.39
CA GLN A 30 -12.00 -11.63 2.71
C GLN A 30 -13.48 -11.65 2.29
N ILE A 31 -14.14 -12.81 2.43
CA ILE A 31 -15.55 -12.94 2.11
C ILE A 31 -16.33 -12.10 3.11
N GLN A 32 -17.01 -11.08 2.59
CA GLN A 32 -17.88 -10.22 3.39
C GLN A 32 -19.10 -11.04 3.84
N LYS A 33 -19.42 -10.96 5.14
CA LYS A 33 -20.51 -11.76 5.75
C LYS A 33 -21.87 -11.04 5.71
N ASP A 34 -21.87 -9.77 5.37
CA ASP A 34 -23.05 -8.92 5.26
C ASP A 34 -23.25 -8.45 3.82
N ASP A 35 -24.28 -7.64 3.61
CA ASP A 35 -24.64 -7.11 2.29
C ASP A 35 -23.80 -5.90 1.86
N ILE A 36 -22.64 -5.65 2.49
CA ILE A 36 -21.83 -4.44 2.20
C ILE A 36 -21.42 -4.34 0.73
N LEU A 37 -21.19 -5.47 0.06
CA LEU A 37 -20.88 -5.52 -1.38
C LEU A 37 -22.00 -4.98 -2.27
N ASN A 38 -23.24 -4.97 -1.76
CA ASN A 38 -24.42 -4.47 -2.47
C ASN A 38 -24.72 -2.99 -2.15
N ALA A 39 -23.90 -2.33 -1.32
CA ALA A 39 -24.11 -0.95 -0.91
C ALA A 39 -24.26 -0.01 -2.12
N LYS A 40 -25.23 0.92 -2.05
CA LYS A 40 -25.48 1.93 -3.08
C LYS A 40 -25.15 3.32 -2.58
N PHE A 41 -24.23 3.99 -3.27
CA PHE A 41 -23.82 5.34 -2.93
C PHE A 41 -24.87 6.35 -3.37
N VAL A 42 -25.33 7.16 -2.40
CA VAL A 42 -26.32 8.22 -2.62
C VAL A 42 -25.69 9.39 -3.38
N LYS A 43 -24.48 9.78 -2.98
CA LYS A 43 -23.67 10.80 -3.66
C LYS A 43 -22.44 10.14 -4.24
N LYS A 44 -22.05 10.56 -5.44
CA LYS A 44 -20.93 9.97 -6.16
C LYS A 44 -19.84 10.98 -6.51
N PRO A 45 -19.21 11.66 -5.54
CA PRO A 45 -18.09 12.55 -5.83
C PRO A 45 -16.86 11.75 -6.27
N ASN A 46 -15.87 12.42 -6.86
CA ASN A 46 -14.52 11.87 -6.96
C ASN A 46 -13.94 11.68 -5.56
N ILE A 47 -13.32 10.52 -5.32
CA ILE A 47 -12.74 10.13 -4.03
C ILE A 47 -11.24 9.93 -4.22
N TYR A 48 -10.45 10.53 -3.33
CA TYR A 48 -9.00 10.46 -3.35
C TYR A 48 -8.51 9.85 -2.04
N TYR A 49 -7.88 8.68 -2.15
CA TYR A 49 -7.14 8.05 -1.08
C TYR A 49 -5.65 8.31 -1.29
N LEU A 50 -5.15 9.38 -0.65
CA LEU A 50 -3.76 9.81 -0.71
C LEU A 50 -3.00 9.19 0.46
N GLN A 51 -2.05 8.30 0.18
CA GLN A 51 -1.27 7.58 1.19
C GLN A 51 0.20 7.99 1.15
N PRO A 52 0.65 8.92 2.00
CA PRO A 52 2.06 9.06 2.33
C PRO A 52 2.48 7.95 3.31
N ASP A 53 3.34 7.04 2.88
CA ASP A 53 3.56 5.75 3.55
C ASP A 53 4.33 5.89 4.88
N GLY A 54 5.29 6.81 4.96
CA GLY A 54 6.08 7.00 6.18
C GLY A 54 5.66 8.19 7.04
N TYR A 55 4.61 8.93 6.67
CA TYR A 55 4.18 10.10 7.42
C TYR A 55 3.57 9.70 8.78
N VAL A 56 4.18 10.17 9.87
CA VAL A 56 3.73 9.87 11.23
C VAL A 56 2.69 10.87 11.72
N ASP A 57 1.78 10.43 12.59
CA ASP A 57 0.73 11.29 13.12
C ASP A 57 1.27 12.43 14.00
N PHE A 58 0.41 13.42 14.26
CA PHE A 58 0.77 14.66 14.96
C PHE A 58 1.29 14.44 16.39
N ASP A 59 0.90 13.33 17.06
CA ASP A 59 1.38 13.02 18.40
C ASP A 59 2.80 12.43 18.38
N TYR A 60 3.23 11.85 17.26
CA TYR A 60 4.56 11.25 17.10
C TYR A 60 5.56 12.15 16.37
N ILE A 61 5.11 12.99 15.42
CA ILE A 61 6.01 13.87 14.67
C ILE A 61 6.76 14.87 15.58
N LYS A 62 6.14 15.29 16.69
CA LYS A 62 6.72 16.23 17.66
C LYS A 62 7.75 15.60 18.61
N LYS A 63 7.81 14.27 18.71
CA LYS A 63 8.61 13.54 19.71
C LYS A 63 9.54 12.51 19.07
N GLY A 64 10.24 11.74 19.92
CA GLY A 64 11.07 10.61 19.49
C GLY A 64 12.14 11.02 18.49
N TYR A 65 12.24 10.30 17.37
CA TYR A 65 13.22 10.55 16.32
C TYR A 65 12.86 11.71 15.38
N TYR A 66 11.61 12.18 15.37
CA TYR A 66 11.15 13.19 14.42
C TYR A 66 11.35 14.62 14.92
N LYS A 67 11.03 14.90 16.20
CA LYS A 67 11.24 16.20 16.88
C LYS A 67 10.91 17.43 16.03
N TYR A 68 9.84 17.36 15.24
CA TYR A 68 9.44 18.42 14.31
C TYR A 68 8.09 19.01 14.72
N ASN A 69 8.02 20.34 14.77
CA ASN A 69 6.76 21.03 14.99
C ASN A 69 6.03 21.21 13.65
N ASN A 70 4.95 20.46 13.46
CA ASN A 70 4.05 20.58 12.30
C ASN A 70 2.70 21.26 12.62
N ASP A 71 2.67 22.14 13.61
CA ASP A 71 1.44 22.83 14.05
C ASP A 71 0.81 23.67 12.94
N ASN A 72 1.60 24.23 12.02
CA ASN A 72 1.07 24.98 10.88
C ASN A 72 0.20 24.11 9.97
N PHE A 73 0.67 22.91 9.62
CA PHE A 73 -0.12 21.99 8.79
C PHE A 73 -1.34 21.48 9.55
N LYS A 74 -1.20 21.14 10.84
CA LYS A 74 -2.34 20.75 11.67
C LYS A 74 -3.40 21.86 11.70
N SER A 75 -2.97 23.11 11.90
CA SER A 75 -3.87 24.26 11.94
C SER A 75 -4.56 24.50 10.60
N PHE A 76 -3.86 24.28 9.48
CA PHE A 76 -4.45 24.29 8.14
C PHE A 76 -5.55 23.23 8.00
N LEU A 77 -5.30 22.00 8.45
CA LEU A 77 -6.29 20.92 8.41
C LEU A 77 -7.51 21.27 9.27
N ASP A 78 -7.28 21.73 10.50
CA ASP A 78 -8.34 22.11 11.44
C ASP A 78 -9.19 23.28 10.89
N TYR A 79 -8.54 24.31 10.33
CA TYR A 79 -9.21 25.46 9.70
C TYR A 79 -10.10 25.03 8.53
N ASN A 80 -9.63 24.08 7.72
CA ASN A 80 -10.37 23.53 6.59
C ASN A 80 -11.33 22.39 6.99
N LYS A 81 -11.55 22.16 8.29
CA LYS A 81 -12.49 21.18 8.84
C LYS A 81 -12.17 19.73 8.46
N PHE A 82 -10.90 19.41 8.23
CA PHE A 82 -10.47 18.01 8.10
C PHE A 82 -10.55 17.32 9.45
N VAL A 83 -10.97 16.05 9.44
CA VAL A 83 -10.96 15.20 10.63
C VAL A 83 -9.59 14.52 10.72
N THR A 84 -8.93 14.65 11.86
CA THR A 84 -7.66 13.99 12.14
C THR A 84 -7.86 12.85 13.12
N TYR A 85 -7.15 11.74 12.90
CA TYR A 85 -7.17 10.57 13.75
C TYR A 85 -5.76 10.30 14.29
N SER A 86 -5.64 9.90 15.54
CA SER A 86 -4.37 9.55 16.18
C SER A 86 -4.11 8.04 16.13
N ASN A 87 -2.85 7.65 16.29
CA ASN A 87 -2.41 6.25 16.38
C ASN A 87 -2.70 5.38 15.14
N PHE A 88 -2.80 5.99 13.96
CA PHE A 88 -2.93 5.25 12.71
C PHE A 88 -1.54 4.89 12.16
N ARG A 89 -1.37 3.64 11.71
CA ARG A 89 -0.16 3.18 11.02
C ARG A 89 -0.56 2.67 9.65
N SER A 90 -0.05 3.30 8.59
CA SER A 90 -0.24 2.79 7.23
C SER A 90 1.00 1.98 6.83
N THR A 91 0.77 0.75 6.39
CA THR A 91 1.79 -0.15 5.84
C THR A 91 1.10 -1.12 4.87
N LEU A 92 1.85 -2.05 4.29
CA LEU A 92 1.31 -3.12 3.44
C LEU A 92 0.17 -3.92 4.11
N SER A 93 0.28 -4.24 5.40
CA SER A 93 -0.77 -4.98 6.13
C SER A 93 -2.00 -4.12 6.40
N SER A 94 -1.84 -2.83 6.68
CA SER A 94 -2.94 -1.88 6.85
C SER A 94 -3.73 -1.71 5.54
N ASN A 95 -3.02 -1.60 4.41
CA ASN A 95 -3.66 -1.56 3.09
C ASN A 95 -4.41 -2.86 2.81
N THR A 96 -3.79 -4.01 3.09
CA THR A 96 -4.44 -5.33 2.93
C THR A 96 -5.74 -5.39 3.73
N SER A 97 -5.72 -4.93 4.98
CA SER A 97 -6.88 -4.86 5.85
C SER A 97 -7.96 -3.92 5.30
N LEU A 98 -7.57 -2.74 4.82
CA LEU A 98 -8.46 -1.74 4.22
C LEU A 98 -9.16 -2.28 2.98
N PHE A 99 -8.41 -2.79 2.00
CA PHE A 99 -8.95 -3.27 0.73
C PHE A 99 -9.75 -4.57 0.88
N SER A 100 -9.44 -5.37 1.90
CA SER A 100 -10.25 -6.55 2.26
C SER A 100 -11.48 -6.22 3.12
N MET A 101 -11.60 -4.98 3.61
CA MET A 101 -12.60 -4.58 4.61
C MET A 101 -12.62 -5.52 5.84
N ALA A 102 -11.44 -6.02 6.24
CA ALA A 102 -11.32 -7.03 7.29
C ALA A 102 -10.10 -6.74 8.18
N HIS A 103 -10.17 -7.04 9.48
CA HIS A 103 -9.10 -6.73 10.43
C HIS A 103 -7.78 -7.47 10.13
N HIS A 104 -6.66 -6.78 10.33
CA HIS A 104 -5.30 -7.34 10.25
C HIS A 104 -5.06 -8.58 11.15
N TYR A 105 -5.90 -8.76 12.18
CA TYR A 105 -5.85 -9.86 13.15
C TYR A 105 -6.31 -11.21 12.55
N TYR A 106 -6.89 -11.24 11.35
CA TYR A 106 -7.46 -12.46 10.77
C TYR A 106 -6.46 -13.46 10.18
N ASN A 107 -5.13 -13.18 10.22
CA ASN A 107 -4.09 -14.12 9.76
C ASN A 107 -2.93 -14.28 10.76
N HIS A 108 -3.27 -14.75 11.96
CA HIS A 108 -2.43 -15.02 13.14
C HIS A 108 -1.32 -16.06 12.97
N LYS A 109 -0.42 -15.87 12.02
CA LYS A 109 0.85 -16.58 12.00
C LYS A 109 1.98 -15.57 12.10
N ASN A 110 2.46 -15.42 13.34
CA ASN A 110 3.69 -14.73 13.75
C ASN A 110 4.85 -15.01 12.79
N SER A 111 4.92 -14.28 11.70
CA SER A 111 6.07 -14.32 10.82
C SER A 111 6.31 -12.91 10.33
N PHE A 112 7.57 -12.51 10.43
CA PHE A 112 8.17 -11.31 9.85
C PHE A 112 8.05 -11.26 8.30
N GLN A 113 7.34 -12.22 7.71
CA GLN A 113 7.12 -12.34 6.28
C GLN A 113 5.93 -11.48 5.90
N GLU A 114 6.07 -10.76 4.79
CA GLU A 114 4.96 -10.04 4.16
C GLU A 114 3.71 -10.92 4.20
N PHE A 115 2.57 -10.32 4.57
CA PHE A 115 1.28 -10.99 4.51
C PHE A 115 1.17 -11.67 3.13
N THR A 116 1.09 -13.00 3.11
CA THR A 116 1.14 -13.75 1.85
C THR A 116 0.00 -13.28 0.96
N GLY A 117 0.33 -12.85 -0.25
CA GLY A 117 -0.65 -12.32 -1.19
C GLY A 117 -1.05 -10.85 -0.98
N ALA A 118 -0.39 -10.09 -0.10
CA ALA A 118 -0.82 -8.71 0.21
C ALA A 118 -0.93 -7.79 -1.01
N ARG A 119 0.02 -7.91 -1.95
CA ARG A 119 0.00 -7.11 -3.19
C ARG A 119 -1.17 -7.52 -4.07
N GLU A 120 -1.39 -8.83 -4.21
CA GLU A 120 -2.52 -9.41 -4.92
C GLU A 120 -3.84 -8.89 -4.34
N ILE A 121 -3.96 -8.79 -3.02
CA ILE A 121 -5.17 -8.32 -2.35
C ILE A 121 -5.42 -6.83 -2.60
N ILE A 122 -4.37 -6.02 -2.56
CA ILE A 122 -4.48 -4.58 -2.75
C ILE A 122 -4.76 -4.25 -4.21
N ILE A 123 -4.14 -4.97 -5.15
CA ILE A 123 -4.09 -4.60 -6.58
C ILE A 123 -5.12 -5.35 -7.43
N ASP A 124 -5.40 -6.60 -7.10
CA ASP A 124 -6.44 -7.37 -7.78
C ASP A 124 -7.83 -7.02 -7.22
N LYS A 125 -8.85 -7.71 -7.72
CA LYS A 125 -10.23 -7.65 -7.26
C LYS A 125 -10.31 -7.81 -5.75
N ASN A 126 -10.91 -6.84 -5.09
CA ASN A 126 -11.15 -6.81 -3.66
C ASN A 126 -12.49 -6.11 -3.35
N PRO A 127 -13.05 -6.31 -2.15
CA PRO A 127 -14.34 -5.74 -1.74
C PRO A 127 -14.48 -4.23 -1.98
N VAL A 128 -13.43 -3.45 -1.72
CA VAL A 128 -13.48 -1.99 -1.90
C VAL A 128 -13.64 -1.63 -3.38
N LEU A 129 -12.84 -2.24 -4.26
CA LEU A 129 -12.97 -2.02 -5.70
C LEU A 129 -14.31 -2.51 -6.24
N ASP A 130 -14.80 -3.67 -5.76
CA ASP A 130 -16.10 -4.21 -6.16
C ASP A 130 -17.26 -3.26 -5.81
N ILE A 131 -17.21 -2.65 -4.62
CA ILE A 131 -18.20 -1.66 -4.21
C ILE A 131 -18.12 -0.42 -5.10
N PHE A 132 -16.93 0.10 -5.38
CA PHE A 132 -16.77 1.25 -6.28
C PHE A 132 -17.28 0.95 -7.69
N ASN A 133 -16.85 -0.17 -8.28
CA ASN A 133 -17.23 -0.59 -9.63
C ASN A 133 -18.74 -0.80 -9.75
N SER A 134 -19.36 -1.48 -8.78
CA SER A 134 -20.82 -1.69 -8.76
C SER A 134 -21.64 -0.40 -8.56
N ASN A 135 -20.98 0.68 -8.13
CA ASN A 135 -21.54 2.02 -8.04
C ASN A 135 -21.21 2.92 -9.24
N GLY A 136 -20.57 2.38 -10.28
CA GLY A 136 -20.25 3.10 -11.52
C GLY A 136 -19.10 4.08 -11.36
N TYR A 137 -18.15 3.77 -10.47
CA TYR A 137 -16.89 4.48 -10.40
C TYR A 137 -15.87 3.89 -11.36
N ASN A 138 -14.99 4.76 -11.85
CA ASN A 138 -13.74 4.39 -12.51
C ASN A 138 -12.62 4.38 -11.46
N THR A 139 -11.90 3.27 -11.33
CA THR A 139 -10.90 3.01 -10.29
C THR A 139 -9.49 3.20 -10.83
N ASN A 140 -8.70 4.05 -10.17
CA ASN A 140 -7.41 4.50 -10.67
C ASN A 140 -6.32 4.26 -9.61
N LEU A 141 -5.23 3.65 -10.02
CA LEU A 141 -4.09 3.31 -9.19
C LEU A 141 -2.86 4.12 -9.61
N ILE A 142 -2.44 5.06 -8.78
CA ILE A 142 -1.29 5.93 -9.03
C ILE A 142 -0.17 5.60 -8.04
N LEU A 143 0.93 5.08 -8.55
CA LEU A 143 2.06 4.57 -7.78
C LEU A 143 3.36 5.26 -8.15
N ASP A 144 4.12 5.68 -7.13
CA ASP A 144 5.41 6.36 -7.31
C ASP A 144 6.50 5.38 -7.78
N ASN A 145 6.30 4.10 -7.44
CA ASN A 145 7.22 3.02 -7.74
C ASN A 145 6.47 1.71 -7.91
N ALA A 146 7.16 0.73 -8.48
CA ALA A 146 6.56 -0.57 -8.82
C ALA A 146 6.39 -1.50 -7.60
N TYR A 147 6.63 -1.07 -6.36
CA TYR A 147 6.64 -1.96 -5.18
C TYR A 147 5.36 -2.77 -5.04
N LEU A 148 4.18 -2.18 -5.23
CA LEU A 148 2.90 -2.92 -5.10
C LEU A 148 2.60 -3.82 -6.30
N VAL A 149 3.25 -3.60 -7.45
CA VAL A 149 2.99 -4.32 -8.70
C VAL A 149 4.16 -5.19 -9.16
N VAL A 150 5.23 -5.29 -8.35
CA VAL A 150 6.48 -5.96 -8.72
C VAL A 150 6.30 -7.45 -9.04
N ASN A 151 5.35 -8.10 -8.36
CA ASN A 151 4.96 -9.49 -8.58
C ASN A 151 3.88 -9.65 -9.66
N ARG A 152 3.52 -8.57 -10.37
CA ARG A 152 2.56 -8.55 -11.48
C ARG A 152 1.23 -9.24 -11.11
N PRO A 153 0.55 -8.80 -10.03
CA PRO A 153 -0.78 -9.30 -9.72
C PRO A 153 -1.72 -9.00 -10.89
N ARG A 154 -2.88 -9.66 -10.96
CA ARG A 154 -3.91 -9.23 -11.92
C ARG A 154 -4.38 -7.83 -11.51
N LEU A 155 -4.50 -6.92 -12.48
CA LEU A 155 -4.93 -5.55 -12.20
C LEU A 155 -6.46 -5.50 -12.07
N GLY A 156 -6.96 -5.23 -10.86
CA GLY A 156 -8.38 -5.06 -10.57
C GLY A 156 -8.88 -3.62 -10.74
N TYR A 157 -7.95 -2.66 -10.85
CA TYR A 157 -8.24 -1.26 -11.16
C TYR A 157 -8.46 -1.07 -12.67
N ASP A 158 -9.26 -0.08 -13.04
CA ASP A 158 -9.49 0.30 -14.45
C ASP A 158 -8.24 0.96 -15.07
N TYR A 159 -7.46 1.67 -14.26
CA TYR A 159 -6.23 2.33 -14.69
C TYR A 159 -5.09 2.16 -13.67
N CYS A 160 -3.86 2.00 -14.18
CA CYS A 160 -2.63 2.13 -13.42
C CYS A 160 -1.59 2.93 -14.23
N ASN A 161 -0.87 3.83 -13.58
CA ASN A 161 0.20 4.61 -14.22
C ASN A 161 1.48 3.80 -14.50
N ILE A 162 1.59 2.57 -13.99
CA ILE A 162 2.73 1.68 -14.22
C ILE A 162 2.31 0.53 -15.13
N ASP A 163 2.93 0.43 -16.31
CA ASP A 163 2.80 -0.75 -17.15
C ASP A 163 3.69 -1.88 -16.61
N TYR A 164 3.12 -3.08 -16.48
CA TYR A 164 3.89 -4.27 -16.13
C TYR A 164 5.02 -4.54 -17.12
N GLY A 165 4.89 -4.19 -18.39
CA GLY A 165 5.97 -4.30 -19.38
C GLY A 165 7.26 -3.58 -18.96
N GLU A 166 7.14 -2.50 -18.20
CA GLU A 166 8.25 -1.64 -17.79
C GLU A 166 8.93 -2.10 -16.47
N VAL A 167 8.29 -2.99 -15.71
CA VAL A 167 8.80 -3.46 -14.42
C VAL A 167 9.82 -4.60 -14.61
N PRO A 168 11.11 -4.44 -14.26
CA PRO A 168 12.08 -5.50 -14.47
C PRO A 168 11.77 -6.75 -13.63
N PHE A 169 11.92 -7.94 -14.22
CA PHE A 169 11.54 -9.22 -13.59
C PHE A 169 12.26 -9.52 -12.26
N LEU A 170 13.50 -9.05 -12.12
CA LEU A 170 14.32 -9.22 -10.91
C LEU A 170 14.39 -7.93 -10.05
N SER A 171 13.47 -6.99 -10.27
CA SER A 171 13.41 -5.75 -9.48
C SER A 171 12.86 -5.99 -8.08
N ARG A 172 13.24 -5.12 -7.14
CA ARG A 172 12.59 -4.98 -5.83
C ARG A 172 11.51 -3.89 -5.81
N GLY A 173 11.16 -3.33 -6.96
CA GLY A 173 10.12 -2.30 -7.12
C GLY A 173 10.60 -0.85 -6.93
N ASN A 174 11.70 -0.62 -6.22
CA ASN A 174 12.20 0.73 -5.91
C ASN A 174 13.07 1.36 -7.02
N SER A 175 13.52 0.55 -7.99
CA SER A 175 14.37 1.01 -9.09
C SER A 175 13.59 1.72 -10.20
N PHE A 176 12.27 1.57 -10.20
CA PHE A 176 11.34 2.18 -11.13
C PHE A 176 10.63 3.31 -10.40
N LYS A 177 10.72 4.54 -10.91
CA LYS A 177 10.07 5.71 -10.34
C LYS A 177 9.24 6.41 -11.39
N THR A 178 8.07 6.87 -10.99
CA THR A 178 7.15 7.69 -11.80
C THR A 178 7.05 9.09 -11.19
N ASP A 179 6.41 10.01 -11.90
CA ASP A 179 5.98 11.29 -11.32
C ASP A 179 4.52 11.19 -10.93
N ASN A 180 4.29 10.73 -9.70
CA ASN A 180 2.94 10.56 -9.15
C ASN A 180 2.04 11.78 -9.27
N LYS A 181 2.60 12.99 -9.12
CA LYS A 181 1.80 14.21 -9.15
C LYS A 181 1.32 14.46 -10.57
N SER A 182 2.24 14.41 -11.54
CA SER A 182 1.90 14.59 -12.95
C SER A 182 0.97 13.48 -13.43
N ASP A 183 1.21 12.23 -13.06
CA ASP A 183 0.37 11.09 -13.43
C ASP A 183 -1.04 11.20 -12.85
N LEU A 184 -1.17 11.63 -11.58
CA LEU A 184 -2.49 11.89 -10.98
C LEU A 184 -3.22 13.00 -11.73
N LEU A 185 -2.56 14.13 -12.01
CA LEU A 185 -3.19 15.25 -12.72
C LEU A 185 -3.63 14.85 -14.13
N ASN A 186 -2.78 14.12 -14.86
CA ASN A 186 -3.12 13.59 -16.18
C ASN A 186 -4.30 12.62 -16.09
N SER A 187 -4.31 11.72 -15.11
CA SER A 187 -5.41 10.78 -14.89
C SER A 187 -6.72 11.49 -14.56
N ILE A 188 -6.68 12.56 -13.77
CA ILE A 188 -7.85 13.40 -13.47
C ILE A 188 -8.38 14.06 -14.75
N ASP A 189 -7.47 14.58 -15.59
CA ASP A 189 -7.84 15.27 -16.82
C ASP A 189 -8.49 14.33 -17.85
N ILE A 190 -7.98 13.10 -17.96
CA ILE A 190 -8.51 12.08 -18.88
C ILE A 190 -9.88 11.56 -18.42
N ASN A 191 -10.10 11.43 -17.10
CA ASN A 191 -11.28 10.77 -16.54
C ASN A 191 -12.37 11.73 -16.03
N LYS A 192 -12.43 12.96 -16.54
CA LYS A 192 -13.39 14.00 -16.10
C LYS A 192 -14.87 13.62 -16.23
N SER A 193 -15.20 12.72 -17.16
CA SER A 193 -16.58 12.27 -17.40
C SER A 193 -17.08 11.18 -16.44
N PHE A 194 -16.20 10.64 -15.60
CA PHE A 194 -16.51 9.57 -14.66
C PHE A 194 -16.53 10.08 -13.22
N ASN A 195 -17.22 9.35 -12.34
CA ASN A 195 -16.94 9.42 -10.91
C ASN A 195 -15.73 8.53 -10.66
N ASN A 196 -14.70 9.05 -9.99
CA ASN A 196 -13.42 8.36 -9.90
C ASN A 196 -13.07 8.03 -8.45
N PHE A 197 -12.48 6.87 -8.26
CA PHE A 197 -11.75 6.52 -7.05
C PHE A 197 -10.27 6.47 -7.39
N TYR A 198 -9.46 7.26 -6.69
CA TYR A 198 -8.01 7.30 -6.85
C TYR A 198 -7.35 6.72 -5.61
N PHE A 199 -6.60 5.63 -5.77
CA PHE A 199 -5.61 5.22 -4.78
C PHE A 199 -4.23 5.74 -5.21
N VAL A 200 -3.69 6.71 -4.46
CA VAL A 200 -2.42 7.35 -4.76
C VAL A 200 -1.44 7.07 -3.63
N ARG A 201 -0.37 6.33 -3.92
CA ARG A 201 0.63 5.97 -2.91
C ARG A 201 1.93 6.74 -3.13
N TYR A 202 2.30 7.53 -2.12
CA TYR A 202 3.59 8.19 -2.00
C TYR A 202 4.46 7.41 -0.99
N PRO A 203 5.57 6.79 -1.39
CA PRO A 203 6.48 6.08 -0.47
C PRO A 203 7.28 7.06 0.40
N ILE A 204 7.17 8.36 0.12
CA ILE A 204 7.85 9.44 0.82
C ILE A 204 6.86 10.26 1.69
N PRO A 205 7.34 10.83 2.81
CA PRO A 205 8.65 10.60 3.41
C PRO A 205 8.75 9.15 3.92
N GLY A 206 9.94 8.56 3.91
CA GLY A 206 10.17 7.22 4.48
C GLY A 206 10.38 7.29 6.00
N HIS A 207 9.96 6.29 6.77
CA HIS A 207 10.14 6.29 8.22
C HIS A 207 11.62 6.43 8.65
N ILE A 208 11.86 7.15 9.75
CA ILE A 208 13.17 7.16 10.42
C ILE A 208 13.39 5.79 11.07
N HIS A 209 14.53 5.15 10.78
CA HIS A 209 14.80 3.79 11.24
C HIS A 209 15.04 3.77 12.76
N SER A 210 14.34 2.88 13.45
CA SER A 210 14.54 2.64 14.88
C SER A 210 15.68 1.65 15.18
N ASN A 211 16.04 0.82 14.21
CA ASN A 211 17.11 -0.18 14.35
C ASN A 211 18.46 0.40 13.93
N LYS A 212 19.46 0.34 14.82
CA LYS A 212 20.83 0.83 14.57
C LYS A 212 21.48 0.19 13.34
N SER A 213 21.22 -1.09 13.08
CA SER A 213 21.85 -1.83 11.95
C SER A 213 21.40 -1.36 10.57
N SER A 214 20.26 -0.68 10.48
CA SER A 214 19.68 -0.18 9.22
C SER A 214 19.54 1.34 9.20
N SER A 215 20.03 2.04 10.22
CA SER A 215 19.87 3.50 10.36
C SER A 215 21.14 4.24 9.91
N ASN A 216 20.95 5.30 9.15
CA ASN A 216 22.00 6.30 8.86
C ASN A 216 22.19 7.31 10.01
N GLY A 217 21.50 7.10 11.14
CA GLY A 217 21.50 7.96 12.32
C GLY A 217 20.32 8.95 12.33
N GLU A 218 19.71 9.12 13.50
CA GLU A 218 18.52 9.96 13.75
C GLU A 218 18.61 11.35 13.10
N ILE A 219 19.75 12.03 13.22
CA ILE A 219 19.93 13.40 12.72
C ILE A 219 19.84 13.44 11.19
N LYS A 220 20.54 12.53 10.50
CA LYS A 220 20.56 12.49 9.03
C LYS A 220 19.22 12.04 8.47
N GLU A 221 18.62 11.03 9.08
CA GLU A 221 17.32 10.50 8.64
C GLU A 221 16.19 11.50 8.89
N ARG A 222 16.21 12.24 10.00
CA ARG A 222 15.26 13.35 10.22
C ARG A 222 15.42 14.44 9.16
N ALA A 223 16.65 14.86 8.87
CA ALA A 223 16.88 15.90 7.87
C ALA A 223 16.36 15.47 6.49
N GLN A 224 16.51 14.20 6.13
CA GLN A 224 15.94 13.64 4.90
C GLN A 224 14.40 13.61 4.94
N TYR A 225 13.82 13.09 6.03
CA TYR A 225 12.35 13.03 6.23
C TYR A 225 11.67 14.39 6.08
N LEU A 226 12.30 15.47 6.56
CA LEU A 226 11.75 16.83 6.50
C LEU A 226 11.97 17.53 5.15
N LYS A 227 12.81 16.95 4.28
CA LYS A 227 13.07 17.44 2.92
C LYS A 227 12.15 16.79 1.89
N ASP A 228 11.85 15.51 2.10
CA ASP A 228 10.93 14.70 1.29
C ASP A 228 9.47 15.17 1.44
#